data_AF-A0A6G8J8I5-F1
#
_entry.id   AF-A0A6G8J8I5-F1
#
_cell.length_a   1.000
_cell.length_b   1.000
_cell.length_c   1.000
_cell.angle_alpha   90.00
_cell.angle_beta   90.00
_cell.angle_gamma   90.00
#
_symmetry.space_group_name_H-M   'P 1'
#
loop_
_entity.id
_entity.type
_entity.pdbx_description
1 polymer ?
#
loop_
_entity_poly.entity_id
_entity_poly.type
_entity_poly.pdbx_seq_one_letter_code
_entity_poly.pdbx_strand_id
1 'polypeptide(L)'
;MTQIPKIIHYVWVGEKEKPELVLKCIESWKNFLPDYEIIEWNNDSLKNIKNQYVEEAFRNKKWAFVSDYLRLYALYHHGGVYLDTDCEITQNIDEFLDLDFFSCYEYFDGRSELFPISALLGAKANNKIIFDLLSEYDGLKFETENGLDLTTNTVRISNYFSKKFNFNAPYSGEKKYLEAKSIIFPYTFFCKKEYNSINYAIHHFNGSWLPTYQRRDKFKIGKKYIISRFKKERDRDNNDYPINQDEEIIFNIKISENRLFCLIKRKK
;
A
#
# COMPACT_ATOMS: atom_id res chain seq x y z
N MET A 1 -23.97 19.49 -5.91
CA MET A 1 -22.62 19.37 -6.49
C MET A 1 -21.89 18.34 -5.66
N THR A 2 -21.40 17.28 -6.28
CA THR A 2 -20.56 16.28 -5.62
C THR A 2 -19.32 16.96 -5.04
N GLN A 3 -18.88 16.52 -3.88
CA GLN A 3 -17.70 17.08 -3.20
C GLN A 3 -16.42 16.36 -3.64
N ILE A 4 -16.52 15.05 -3.85
CA ILE A 4 -15.42 14.20 -4.32
C ILE A 4 -15.50 14.12 -5.84
N PRO A 5 -14.45 14.54 -6.58
CA PRO A 5 -14.42 14.42 -8.02
C PRO A 5 -14.28 12.96 -8.47
N LYS A 6 -14.75 12.64 -9.68
CA LYS A 6 -14.65 11.31 -10.28
C LYS A 6 -13.26 11.05 -10.84
N ILE A 7 -12.28 10.93 -9.95
CA ILE A 7 -10.88 10.67 -10.26
C ILE A 7 -10.42 9.50 -9.40
N ILE A 8 -9.80 8.50 -10.02
CA ILE A 8 -9.13 7.39 -9.36
C ILE A 8 -7.63 7.65 -9.37
N HIS A 9 -7.01 7.58 -8.19
CA HIS A 9 -5.57 7.68 -8.03
C HIS A 9 -5.00 6.33 -7.58
N TYR A 10 -3.89 5.93 -8.18
CA TYR A 10 -3.11 4.80 -7.69
C TYR A 10 -1.62 5.02 -7.93
N VAL A 11 -0.78 4.29 -7.23
CA VAL A 11 0.68 4.44 -7.29
C VAL A 11 1.30 3.21 -7.92
N TRP A 12 2.15 3.42 -8.93
CA TRP A 12 3.00 2.38 -9.49
C TRP A 12 4.40 2.93 -9.78
N VAL A 13 5.30 2.75 -8.82
CA VAL A 13 6.67 3.26 -8.85
C VAL A 13 7.68 2.12 -8.83
N GLY A 14 8.91 2.41 -9.28
CA GLY A 14 9.96 1.43 -9.52
C GLY A 14 9.99 0.98 -10.98
N GLU A 15 10.69 -0.13 -11.24
CA GLU A 15 10.99 -0.60 -12.59
C GLU A 15 10.25 -1.91 -12.95
N LYS A 16 9.47 -2.45 -12.02
CA LYS A 16 8.77 -3.72 -12.23
C LYS A 16 7.49 -3.50 -13.05
N GLU A 17 7.21 -4.45 -13.93
CA GLU A 17 5.92 -4.53 -14.62
C GLU A 17 4.79 -4.84 -13.64
N LYS A 18 3.59 -4.34 -13.95
CA LYS A 18 2.37 -4.57 -13.17
C LYS A 18 1.99 -6.07 -13.25
N PRO A 19 1.89 -6.77 -12.11
CA PRO A 19 1.43 -8.16 -12.08
C PRO A 19 -0.02 -8.30 -12.58
N GLU A 20 -0.40 -9.51 -13.01
CA GLU A 20 -1.74 -9.82 -13.50
C GLU A 20 -2.86 -9.41 -12.55
N LEU A 21 -2.71 -9.64 -11.23
CA LEU A 21 -3.69 -9.21 -10.24
C LEU A 21 -3.91 -7.69 -10.25
N VAL A 22 -2.85 -6.91 -10.40
CA VAL A 22 -2.94 -5.43 -10.47
C VAL A 22 -3.71 -5.02 -11.73
N LEU A 23 -3.42 -5.65 -12.86
CA LEU A 23 -4.12 -5.39 -14.12
C LEU A 23 -5.62 -5.74 -14.01
N LYS A 24 -5.97 -6.86 -13.38
CA LYS A 24 -7.36 -7.25 -13.10
C LYS A 24 -8.06 -6.25 -12.19
N CYS A 25 -7.39 -5.76 -11.16
CA CYS A 25 -7.93 -4.72 -10.28
C CYS A 25 -8.21 -3.43 -11.09
N ILE A 26 -7.24 -2.94 -11.87
CA ILE A 26 -7.43 -1.76 -12.73
C ILE A 26 -8.58 -1.96 -13.73
N GLU A 27 -8.73 -3.15 -14.30
CA GLU A 27 -9.83 -3.49 -15.20
C GLU A 27 -11.19 -3.43 -14.49
N SER A 28 -11.28 -3.91 -13.25
CA SER A 28 -12.49 -3.77 -12.43
C SER A 28 -12.89 -2.30 -12.25
N TRP A 29 -11.93 -1.41 -12.04
CA TRP A 29 -12.19 0.03 -11.89
C TRP A 29 -12.82 0.60 -13.17
N LYS A 30 -12.25 0.28 -14.33
CA LYS A 30 -12.78 0.73 -15.63
C LYS A 30 -14.18 0.20 -15.90
N ASN A 31 -14.48 -1.02 -15.46
CA ASN A 31 -15.77 -1.66 -15.69
C ASN A 31 -16.89 -1.05 -14.82
N PHE A 32 -16.63 -0.79 -13.54
CA PHE A 32 -17.64 -0.29 -12.60
C PHE A 32 -17.70 1.24 -12.50
N LEU A 33 -16.61 1.92 -12.88
CA LEU A 33 -16.44 3.37 -12.78
C LEU A 33 -15.98 3.95 -14.15
N PRO A 34 -16.72 3.71 -15.24
CA PRO A 34 -16.28 4.01 -16.61
C PRO A 34 -16.12 5.51 -16.90
N ASP A 35 -16.73 6.37 -16.09
CA ASP A 35 -16.68 7.83 -16.22
C ASP A 35 -15.66 8.49 -15.27
N TYR A 36 -14.87 7.70 -14.53
CA TYR A 36 -13.79 8.21 -13.70
C TYR A 36 -12.51 8.36 -14.52
N GLU A 37 -11.82 9.49 -14.34
CA GLU A 37 -10.44 9.65 -14.81
C GLU A 37 -9.51 8.77 -13.96
N ILE A 38 -8.60 8.03 -14.58
CA ILE A 38 -7.63 7.20 -13.85
C ILE A 38 -6.24 7.82 -13.98
N ILE A 39 -5.66 8.20 -12.85
CA ILE A 39 -4.33 8.80 -12.75
C ILE A 39 -3.37 7.82 -12.07
N GLU A 40 -2.37 7.39 -12.82
CA GLU A 40 -1.23 6.64 -12.31
C GLU A 40 -0.13 7.59 -11.81
N TRP A 41 0.22 7.50 -10.52
CA TRP A 41 1.38 8.16 -9.95
C TRP A 41 2.61 7.26 -10.08
N ASN A 42 3.52 7.62 -10.99
CA ASN A 42 4.68 6.82 -11.36
C ASN A 42 6.01 7.55 -11.10
N ASN A 43 7.11 6.99 -11.61
CA ASN A 43 8.45 7.56 -11.44
C ASN A 43 8.57 8.99 -12.01
N ASP A 44 7.83 9.32 -13.06
CA ASP A 44 7.83 10.67 -13.63
C ASP A 44 7.02 11.65 -12.78
N SER A 45 5.90 11.20 -12.21
CA SER A 45 5.12 11.99 -11.26
C SER A 45 5.96 12.45 -10.06
N LEU A 46 6.83 11.56 -9.55
CA LEU A 46 7.73 11.86 -8.44
C LEU A 46 8.75 12.96 -8.74
N LYS A 47 9.16 13.15 -9.99
CA LYS A 47 10.17 14.19 -10.35
C LYS A 47 9.70 15.60 -10.00
N ASN A 48 8.40 15.82 -9.95
CA ASN A 48 7.80 17.12 -9.65
C ASN A 48 7.43 17.29 -8.17
N ILE A 49 7.63 16.26 -7.36
CA ILE A 49 7.27 16.25 -5.94
C ILE A 49 8.54 16.44 -5.12
N LYS A 50 8.61 17.54 -4.38
CA LYS A 50 9.75 17.88 -3.54
C LYS A 50 9.41 17.57 -2.08
N ASN A 51 9.74 16.36 -1.64
CA ASN A 51 9.62 15.98 -0.24
C ASN A 51 10.74 14.98 0.12
N GLN A 52 11.49 15.29 1.16
CA GLN A 52 12.68 14.52 1.53
C GLN A 52 12.33 13.06 1.90
N TYR A 53 11.24 12.84 2.65
CA TYR A 53 10.81 11.51 3.04
C TYR A 53 10.53 10.62 1.81
N VAL A 54 9.75 11.10 0.84
CA VAL A 54 9.37 10.30 -0.33
C VAL A 54 10.56 10.04 -1.26
N GLU A 55 11.47 11.01 -1.42
CA GLU A 55 12.70 10.85 -2.19
C GLU A 55 13.61 9.78 -1.59
N GLU A 56 13.80 9.80 -0.27
CA GLU A 56 14.59 8.84 0.47
C GLU A 56 13.94 7.44 0.46
N ALA A 57 12.63 7.34 0.66
CA ALA A 57 11.88 6.09 0.56
C ALA A 57 12.02 5.47 -0.84
N PHE A 58 11.92 6.28 -1.89
CA PHE A 58 12.09 5.85 -3.28
C PHE A 58 13.51 5.33 -3.54
N ARG A 59 14.54 6.07 -3.11
CA ARG A 59 15.96 5.66 -3.25
C ARG A 59 16.26 4.34 -2.52
N ASN A 60 15.64 4.13 -1.36
CA ASN A 60 15.75 2.88 -0.58
C ASN A 60 14.87 1.74 -1.11
N LYS A 61 14.18 1.93 -2.24
CA LYS A 61 13.28 0.95 -2.86
C LYS A 61 12.14 0.51 -1.95
N LYS A 62 11.64 1.44 -1.14
CA LYS A 62 10.57 1.23 -0.15
C LYS A 62 9.23 1.73 -0.70
N TRP A 63 8.76 1.03 -1.74
CA TRP A 63 7.59 1.43 -2.56
C TRP A 63 6.31 1.66 -1.76
N ALA A 64 6.03 0.84 -0.75
CA ALA A 64 4.86 1.03 0.11
C ALA A 64 4.86 2.40 0.81
N PHE A 65 6.03 2.84 1.30
CA PHE A 65 6.19 4.13 1.98
C PHE A 65 6.16 5.32 1.01
N VAL A 66 6.55 5.09 -0.25
CA VAL A 66 6.32 6.07 -1.32
C VAL A 66 4.82 6.24 -1.57
N SER A 67 4.08 5.13 -1.63
CA SER A 67 2.61 5.12 -1.79
C SER A 67 1.89 5.79 -0.63
N ASP A 68 2.39 5.61 0.60
CA ASP A 68 1.85 6.24 1.81
C ASP A 68 1.82 7.77 1.72
N TYR A 69 2.86 8.37 1.13
CA TYR A 69 2.88 9.82 0.88
C TYR A 69 2.02 10.20 -0.33
N LEU A 70 2.22 9.52 -1.48
CA LEU A 70 1.58 9.89 -2.74
C LEU A 70 0.05 9.81 -2.69
N ARG A 71 -0.52 8.87 -1.92
CA ARG A 71 -1.98 8.77 -1.76
C ARG A 71 -2.57 10.03 -1.14
N LEU A 72 -1.91 10.57 -0.12
CA LEU A 72 -2.34 11.79 0.58
C LEU A 72 -2.10 13.01 -0.30
N TYR A 73 -0.95 13.07 -0.97
CA TYR A 73 -0.62 14.14 -1.92
C TYR A 73 -1.67 14.25 -3.03
N ALA A 74 -2.00 13.12 -3.67
CA ALA A 74 -3.00 13.04 -4.72
C ALA A 74 -4.37 13.55 -4.25
N LEU A 75 -4.89 12.97 -3.16
CA LEU A 75 -6.19 13.32 -2.61
C LEU A 75 -6.26 14.78 -2.13
N TYR A 76 -5.17 15.33 -1.58
CA TYR A 76 -5.17 16.73 -1.13
C TYR A 76 -5.30 17.69 -2.31
N HIS A 77 -4.48 17.50 -3.35
CA HIS A 77 -4.40 18.43 -4.48
C HIS A 77 -5.53 18.24 -5.49
N HIS A 78 -6.01 17.02 -5.69
CA HIS A 78 -6.97 16.69 -6.74
C HIS A 78 -8.33 16.24 -6.20
N GLY A 79 -8.43 15.87 -4.92
CA GLY A 79 -9.59 15.11 -4.41
C GLY A 79 -9.61 13.71 -5.01
N GLY A 80 -10.79 13.10 -5.07
CA GLY A 80 -11.02 11.83 -5.76
C GLY A 80 -11.01 10.64 -4.83
N VAL A 81 -10.73 9.48 -5.39
CA VAL A 81 -10.66 8.20 -4.71
C VAL A 81 -9.29 7.58 -4.98
N TYR A 82 -8.53 7.33 -3.92
CA TYR A 82 -7.30 6.56 -3.99
C TYR A 82 -7.60 5.06 -3.83
N LEU A 83 -6.90 4.24 -4.61
CA LEU A 83 -6.93 2.78 -4.56
C LEU A 83 -5.50 2.22 -4.51
N ASP A 84 -5.24 1.34 -3.54
CA ASP A 84 -4.09 0.43 -3.63
C ASP A 84 -4.28 -0.47 -4.86
N THR A 85 -3.16 -0.85 -5.50
CA THR A 85 -3.20 -1.54 -6.80
C THR A 85 -3.80 -2.95 -6.77
N ASP A 86 -4.01 -3.49 -5.58
CA ASP A 86 -4.64 -4.77 -5.29
C ASP A 86 -6.01 -4.59 -4.60
N CYS A 87 -6.64 -3.42 -4.76
CA CYS A 87 -8.05 -3.20 -4.50
C CYS A 87 -8.88 -3.47 -5.76
N GLU A 88 -9.76 -4.45 -5.71
CA GLU A 88 -10.75 -4.73 -6.75
C GLU A 88 -12.04 -3.96 -6.45
N ILE A 89 -12.57 -3.20 -7.42
CA ILE A 89 -13.89 -2.58 -7.31
C ILE A 89 -14.94 -3.59 -7.75
N THR A 90 -16.01 -3.75 -6.96
CA THR A 90 -17.07 -4.73 -7.21
C THR A 90 -18.41 -4.10 -7.55
N GLN A 91 -18.57 -2.79 -7.28
CA GLN A 91 -19.78 -2.01 -7.57
C GLN A 91 -19.45 -0.52 -7.78
N ASN A 92 -20.36 0.23 -8.38
CA ASN A 92 -20.24 1.68 -8.50
C ASN A 92 -20.24 2.37 -7.12
N ILE A 93 -19.41 3.39 -6.93
CA ILE A 93 -19.19 4.07 -5.64
C ILE A 93 -19.73 5.52 -5.61
N ASP A 94 -20.57 5.91 -6.57
CA ASP A 94 -21.03 7.29 -6.71
C ASP A 94 -21.83 7.79 -5.51
N GLU A 95 -22.49 6.89 -4.77
CA GLU A 95 -23.24 7.22 -3.57
C GLU A 95 -22.39 7.85 -2.45
N PHE A 96 -21.06 7.68 -2.52
CA PHE A 96 -20.13 8.25 -1.54
C PHE A 96 -19.58 9.62 -1.95
N LEU A 97 -19.85 10.11 -3.17
CA LEU A 97 -19.23 11.33 -3.70
C LEU A 97 -19.76 12.65 -3.07
N ASP A 98 -20.87 12.59 -2.34
CA ASP A 98 -21.42 13.73 -1.59
C ASP A 98 -20.78 13.91 -0.19
N LEU A 99 -19.89 12.99 0.19
CA LEU A 99 -19.09 13.05 1.42
C LEU A 99 -17.87 13.96 1.24
N ASP A 100 -17.29 14.43 2.35
CA ASP A 100 -16.05 15.17 2.35
C ASP A 100 -14.83 14.23 2.43
N PHE A 101 -14.98 13.11 3.13
CA PHE A 101 -13.98 12.06 3.30
C PHE A 101 -14.67 10.72 3.57
N PHE A 102 -14.14 9.63 3.02
CA PHE A 102 -14.52 8.29 3.43
C PHE A 102 -13.38 7.26 3.36
N SER A 103 -13.48 6.26 4.23
CA SER A 103 -12.64 5.06 4.25
C SER A 103 -13.43 3.91 4.90
N CYS A 104 -12.81 2.76 5.18
CA CYS A 104 -13.39 1.73 6.04
C CYS A 104 -12.39 1.19 7.08
N TYR A 105 -12.78 0.16 7.82
CA TYR A 105 -11.83 -0.65 8.57
C TYR A 105 -11.13 -1.68 7.67
N GLU A 106 -9.90 -1.99 7.99
CA GLU A 106 -9.14 -3.09 7.41
C GLU A 106 -9.38 -4.36 8.22
N TYR A 107 -9.75 -5.44 7.53
CA TYR A 107 -9.85 -6.78 8.09
C TYR A 107 -8.91 -7.72 7.32
N PHE A 108 -7.95 -8.31 8.03
CA PHE A 108 -7.04 -9.29 7.46
C PHE A 108 -7.20 -10.64 8.17
N ASP A 109 -7.40 -11.71 7.40
CA ASP A 109 -7.58 -13.05 7.94
C ASP A 109 -6.40 -13.45 8.85
N GLY A 110 -6.71 -13.87 10.08
CA GLY A 110 -5.71 -14.21 11.09
C GLY A 110 -5.26 -13.03 11.98
N ARG A 111 -5.85 -11.84 11.82
CA ARG A 111 -5.78 -10.76 12.81
C ARG A 111 -7.16 -10.51 13.41
N SER A 112 -7.24 -10.48 14.75
CA SER A 112 -8.48 -10.17 15.47
C SER A 112 -8.76 -8.68 15.56
N GLU A 113 -7.75 -7.84 15.36
CA GLU A 113 -7.84 -6.39 15.48
C GLU A 113 -8.14 -5.73 14.13
N LEU A 114 -9.09 -4.79 14.15
CA LEU A 114 -9.38 -3.90 13.04
C LEU A 114 -8.51 -2.65 13.12
N PHE A 115 -8.30 -1.99 12.00
CA PHE A 115 -7.66 -0.67 11.93
C PHE A 115 -8.33 0.18 10.86
N PRO A 116 -8.30 1.51 10.91
CA PRO A 116 -8.72 2.33 9.77
C PRO A 116 -7.84 2.00 8.54
N ILE A 117 -8.47 1.61 7.43
CA ILE A 117 -7.79 1.26 6.19
C ILE A 117 -7.31 2.51 5.45
N SER A 118 -6.27 2.34 4.63
CA SER A 118 -5.79 3.35 3.70
C SER A 118 -5.76 2.87 2.24
N ALA A 119 -6.07 1.60 2.01
CA ALA A 119 -6.10 0.96 0.70
C ALA A 119 -7.20 1.52 -0.22
N LEU A 120 -8.32 1.99 0.35
CA LEU A 120 -9.32 2.80 -0.35
C LEU A 120 -9.64 4.04 0.49
N LEU A 121 -9.41 5.22 -0.07
CA LEU A 121 -9.70 6.51 0.55
C LEU A 121 -10.39 7.42 -0.45
N GLY A 122 -11.55 7.97 -0.11
CA GLY A 122 -12.17 9.05 -0.88
C GLY A 122 -12.08 10.38 -0.15
N ALA A 123 -11.80 11.47 -0.86
CA ALA A 123 -11.79 12.80 -0.26
C ALA A 123 -12.06 13.90 -1.29
N LYS A 124 -12.66 15.00 -0.85
CA LYS A 124 -12.68 16.23 -1.66
C LYS A 124 -11.29 16.87 -1.71
N ALA A 125 -11.03 17.65 -2.76
CA ALA A 125 -9.81 18.44 -2.83
C ALA A 125 -9.72 19.40 -1.62
N ASN A 126 -8.51 19.61 -1.10
CA ASN A 126 -8.23 20.38 0.11
C ASN A 126 -8.94 19.86 1.38
N ASN A 127 -9.30 18.58 1.44
CA ASN A 127 -9.88 17.98 2.64
C ASN A 127 -8.92 18.12 3.84
N LYS A 128 -9.48 18.52 5.00
CA LYS A 128 -8.68 18.79 6.21
C LYS A 128 -8.04 17.55 6.83
N ILE A 129 -8.71 16.39 6.82
CA ILE A 129 -8.14 15.13 7.31
C ILE A 129 -6.92 14.75 6.47
N ILE A 130 -7.06 14.82 5.14
CA ILE A 130 -5.96 14.53 4.22
C ILE A 130 -4.81 15.52 4.40
N PHE A 131 -5.12 16.82 4.54
CA PHE A 131 -4.11 17.85 4.80
C PHE A 131 -3.32 17.59 6.08
N ASP A 132 -4.01 17.36 7.20
CA ASP A 132 -3.36 17.15 8.49
C ASP A 132 -2.45 15.89 8.44
N LEU A 133 -2.90 14.81 7.79
CA LEU A 133 -2.12 13.58 7.58
C LEU A 133 -0.91 13.81 6.66
N LEU A 134 -1.10 14.54 5.55
CA LEU A 134 -0.02 14.86 4.62
C LEU A 134 1.05 15.73 5.30
N SER A 135 0.62 16.67 6.15
CA SER A 135 1.51 17.57 6.88
C SER A 135 2.40 16.85 7.90
N GLU A 136 2.07 15.61 8.31
CA GLU A 136 2.98 14.81 9.14
C GLU A 136 4.30 14.47 8.44
N TYR A 137 4.33 14.57 7.10
CA TYR A 137 5.52 14.34 6.29
C TYR A 137 6.34 15.62 6.06
N ASP A 138 5.89 16.78 6.55
CA ASP A 138 6.62 18.04 6.42
C ASP A 138 7.86 18.02 7.32
N GLY A 139 9.05 18.09 6.69
CA GLY A 139 10.33 18.01 7.39
C GLY A 139 10.68 16.62 7.94
N LEU A 140 9.83 15.62 7.72
CA LEU A 140 10.11 14.23 8.08
C LEU A 140 11.19 13.66 7.17
N LYS A 141 12.07 12.83 7.74
CA LYS A 141 13.10 12.08 7.00
C LYS A 141 12.81 10.60 7.08
N PHE A 142 12.97 9.90 5.96
CA PHE A 142 12.89 8.46 5.93
C PHE A 142 14.21 7.83 6.41
N GLU A 143 15.35 8.44 6.09
CA GLU A 143 16.65 8.08 6.62
C GLU A 143 16.91 8.84 7.93
N THR A 144 16.90 8.13 9.06
CA THR A 144 17.11 8.68 10.41
C THR A 144 18.44 8.20 11.00
N GLU A 145 18.88 8.80 12.11
CA GLU A 145 20.06 8.36 12.87
C GLU A 145 19.94 6.90 13.37
N ASN A 146 18.71 6.42 13.57
CA ASN A 146 18.41 5.06 14.04
C ASN A 146 18.10 4.08 12.89
N GLY A 147 18.32 4.48 11.64
CA GLY A 147 17.98 3.71 10.44
C GLY A 147 16.74 4.25 9.72
N LEU A 148 16.04 3.38 8.99
CA LEU A 148 14.88 3.79 8.17
C LEU A 148 13.63 3.98 9.05
N ASP A 149 12.84 5.04 8.79
CA ASP A 149 11.51 5.22 9.38
C ASP A 149 10.50 4.30 8.68
N LEU A 150 10.29 3.13 9.27
CA LEU A 150 9.35 2.12 8.78
C LEU A 150 7.97 2.22 9.46
N THR A 151 7.62 3.39 10.03
CA THR A 151 6.29 3.63 10.60
C THR A 151 5.24 3.62 9.50
N THR A 152 4.33 2.64 9.53
CA THR A 152 3.31 2.43 8.49
C THR A 152 2.24 3.53 8.49
N ASN A 153 1.60 3.76 7.33
CA ASN A 153 0.43 4.64 7.27
C ASN A 153 -0.65 4.28 8.29
N THR A 154 -0.91 2.99 8.56
CA THR A 154 -1.97 2.56 9.49
C THR A 154 -1.70 3.08 10.90
N VAL A 155 -0.43 3.09 11.32
CA VAL A 155 -0.02 3.65 12.61
C VAL A 155 -0.20 5.18 12.63
N ARG A 156 0.23 5.87 11.56
CA ARG A 156 0.08 7.33 11.44
C ARG A 156 -1.39 7.76 11.47
N ILE A 157 -2.22 7.13 10.64
CA ILE A 157 -3.66 7.37 10.57
C ILE A 157 -4.35 7.07 11.90
N SER A 158 -4.04 5.93 12.53
CA SER A 158 -4.59 5.59 13.85
C SER A 158 -4.22 6.63 14.91
N ASN A 159 -2.96 7.08 14.93
CA ASN A 159 -2.51 8.11 15.86
C ASN A 159 -3.18 9.47 15.59
N TYR A 160 -3.32 9.85 14.33
CA TYR A 160 -4.04 11.07 13.94
C TYR A 160 -5.51 11.01 14.39
N PHE A 161 -6.21 9.91 14.10
CA PHE A 161 -7.62 9.76 14.49
C PHE A 161 -7.82 9.69 16.00
N SER A 162 -6.89 9.05 16.72
CA SER A 162 -6.85 9.08 18.19
C SER A 162 -6.76 10.51 18.71
N LYS A 163 -5.77 11.28 18.26
CA LYS A 163 -5.54 12.67 18.72
C LYS A 163 -6.65 13.63 18.31
N LYS A 164 -7.14 13.51 17.08
CA LYS A 164 -8.07 14.48 16.47
C LYS A 164 -9.53 14.23 16.82
N PHE A 165 -9.93 12.96 16.87
CA PHE A 165 -11.33 12.55 16.97
C PHE A 165 -11.62 11.67 18.19
N ASN A 166 -10.63 11.46 19.07
CA ASN A 166 -10.70 10.52 20.18
C ASN A 166 -11.15 9.12 19.72
N PHE A 167 -10.71 8.71 18.54
CA PHE A 167 -11.07 7.44 17.92
C PHE A 167 -9.93 6.43 18.09
N ASN A 168 -10.10 5.53 19.05
CA ASN A 168 -9.05 4.65 19.56
C ASN A 168 -9.43 3.17 19.38
N ALA A 169 -8.40 2.31 19.31
CA ALA A 169 -8.59 0.88 19.46
C ALA A 169 -9.03 0.50 20.89
N PRO A 170 -9.74 -0.63 21.08
CA PRO A 170 -10.25 -1.53 20.04
C PRO A 170 -11.40 -0.88 19.26
N TYR A 171 -11.39 -1.05 17.94
CA TYR A 171 -12.42 -0.48 17.08
C TYR A 171 -13.60 -1.45 16.93
N SER A 172 -14.83 -0.92 16.98
CA SER A 172 -16.04 -1.75 16.92
C SER A 172 -16.29 -2.39 15.55
N GLY A 173 -15.70 -1.84 14.47
CA GLY A 173 -16.02 -2.23 13.10
C GLY A 173 -17.32 -1.63 12.57
N GLU A 174 -18.07 -0.90 13.40
CA GLU A 174 -19.30 -0.21 13.01
C GLU A 174 -19.01 1.12 12.32
N LYS A 175 -19.97 1.59 11.51
CA LYS A 175 -19.91 2.88 10.83
C LYS A 175 -19.64 4.00 11.84
N LYS A 176 -18.53 4.72 11.65
CA LYS A 176 -18.08 5.82 12.50
C LYS A 176 -18.10 7.13 11.72
N TYR A 177 -18.80 8.12 12.26
CA TYR A 177 -18.69 9.51 11.80
C TYR A 177 -17.52 10.18 12.55
N LEU A 178 -16.52 10.64 11.81
CA LEU A 178 -15.48 11.52 12.32
C LEU A 178 -16.01 12.96 12.37
N GLU A 179 -16.75 13.33 11.33
CA GLU A 179 -17.51 14.58 11.19
C GLU A 179 -18.80 14.28 10.39
N ALA A 180 -19.66 15.29 10.19
CA ALA A 180 -20.95 15.11 9.51
C ALA A 180 -20.85 14.44 8.12
N LYS A 181 -19.78 14.74 7.36
CA LYS A 181 -19.51 14.21 6.02
C LYS A 181 -18.19 13.44 5.91
N SER A 182 -17.59 13.07 7.05
CA SER A 182 -16.32 12.35 7.10
C SER A 182 -16.53 11.01 7.82
N ILE A 183 -16.48 9.89 7.09
CA ILE A 183 -17.03 8.61 7.57
C ILE A 183 -16.02 7.46 7.41
N ILE A 184 -15.88 6.64 8.45
CA ILE A 184 -15.25 5.32 8.39
C ILE A 184 -16.34 4.26 8.36
N PHE A 185 -16.42 3.50 7.27
CA PHE A 185 -17.40 2.43 7.05
C PHE A 185 -16.93 1.08 7.63
N PRO A 186 -17.85 0.12 7.84
CA PRO A 186 -17.48 -1.26 8.12
C PRO A 186 -16.54 -1.85 7.06
N TYR A 187 -15.66 -2.78 7.44
CA TYR A 187 -14.70 -3.40 6.51
C TYR A 187 -15.38 -4.11 5.33
N THR A 188 -16.65 -4.50 5.48
CA THR A 188 -17.42 -5.17 4.42
C THR A 188 -17.63 -4.27 3.20
N PHE A 189 -17.62 -2.95 3.36
CA PHE A 189 -17.84 -2.00 2.27
C PHE A 189 -16.65 -1.96 1.30
N PHE A 190 -15.43 -1.79 1.80
CA PHE A 190 -14.26 -1.52 0.94
C PHE A 190 -13.03 -2.40 1.20
N CYS A 191 -13.12 -3.43 2.05
CA CYS A 191 -11.97 -4.29 2.38
C CYS A 191 -12.24 -5.77 2.08
N LYS A 192 -13.30 -6.36 2.62
CA LYS A 192 -13.53 -7.81 2.51
C LYS A 192 -14.99 -8.12 2.24
N LYS A 193 -15.25 -8.97 1.24
CA LYS A 193 -16.60 -9.45 0.96
C LYS A 193 -17.00 -10.53 1.97
N GLU A 194 -18.17 -10.36 2.58
CA GLU A 194 -18.83 -11.38 3.40
C GLU A 194 -20.16 -11.80 2.79
N TYR A 195 -20.64 -13.00 3.15
CA TYR A 195 -21.92 -13.50 2.68
C TYR A 195 -23.05 -12.56 3.11
N ASN A 196 -23.95 -12.24 2.17
CA ASN A 196 -25.07 -11.30 2.36
C ASN A 196 -24.70 -9.88 2.81
N SER A 197 -23.43 -9.48 2.69
CA SER A 197 -22.99 -8.11 2.97
C SER A 197 -22.83 -7.30 1.69
N ILE A 198 -23.17 -6.01 1.76
CA ILE A 198 -22.84 -5.05 0.71
C ILE A 198 -21.32 -4.91 0.64
N ASN A 199 -20.79 -4.87 -0.57
CA ASN A 199 -19.37 -4.69 -0.84
C ASN A 199 -19.18 -3.91 -2.14
N TYR A 200 -18.32 -2.90 -2.11
CA TYR A 200 -17.96 -2.06 -3.24
C TYR A 200 -16.49 -2.22 -3.63
N ALA A 201 -15.65 -2.69 -2.69
CA ALA A 201 -14.27 -3.02 -2.99
C ALA A 201 -13.74 -4.17 -2.13
N ILE A 202 -12.80 -4.94 -2.67
CA ILE A 202 -12.07 -6.01 -1.99
C ILE A 202 -10.59 -5.67 -2.02
N HIS A 203 -9.94 -5.65 -0.86
CA HIS A 203 -8.49 -5.52 -0.75
C HIS A 203 -7.86 -6.92 -0.70
N HIS A 204 -7.03 -7.25 -1.68
CA HIS A 204 -6.44 -8.60 -1.84
C HIS A 204 -5.19 -8.83 -0.97
N PHE A 205 -4.65 -7.81 -0.31
CA PHE A 205 -3.46 -7.90 0.56
C PHE A 205 -2.26 -8.60 -0.11
N ASN A 206 -2.06 -8.37 -1.40
CA ASN A 206 -1.05 -9.05 -2.21
C ASN A 206 0.36 -8.70 -1.72
N GLY A 207 0.62 -7.44 -1.37
CA GLY A 207 1.95 -6.99 -0.95
C GLY A 207 2.97 -7.09 -2.07
N SER A 208 2.65 -6.58 -3.26
CA SER A 208 3.45 -6.71 -4.51
C SER A 208 4.90 -6.24 -4.38
N TRP A 209 5.18 -5.32 -3.45
CA TRP A 209 6.51 -4.80 -3.13
C TRP A 209 7.39 -5.74 -2.29
N LEU A 210 6.82 -6.80 -1.69
CA LEU A 210 7.57 -7.75 -0.87
C LEU A 210 8.22 -8.83 -1.74
N PRO A 211 9.44 -9.29 -1.40
CA PRO A 211 10.08 -10.38 -2.12
C PRO A 211 9.24 -11.66 -2.12
N THR A 212 9.33 -12.41 -3.21
CA THR A 212 8.66 -13.71 -3.38
C THR A 212 9.26 -14.77 -2.45
N TYR A 213 10.57 -14.69 -2.21
CA TYR A 213 11.30 -15.59 -1.34
C TYR A 213 11.77 -14.92 -0.06
N GLN A 214 11.69 -15.63 1.06
CA GLN A 214 12.43 -15.29 2.28
C GLN A 214 13.81 -15.95 2.23
N ARG A 215 14.86 -15.15 2.40
CA ARG A 215 16.24 -15.64 2.55
C ARG A 215 16.60 -15.85 4.02
N ARG A 216 17.28 -16.97 4.31
CA ARG A 216 18.02 -17.18 5.55
C ARG A 216 19.42 -17.69 5.23
N ASP A 217 20.43 -16.94 5.62
CA ASP A 217 21.83 -17.35 5.50
C ASP A 217 22.10 -18.52 6.46
N LYS A 218 22.76 -19.56 5.94
CA LYS A 218 23.04 -20.79 6.68
C LYS A 218 24.51 -20.94 6.99
N PHE A 219 25.37 -20.63 6.03
CA PHE A 219 26.80 -20.76 6.19
C PHE A 219 27.54 -19.71 5.37
N LYS A 220 28.66 -19.21 5.88
CA LYS A 220 29.54 -18.28 5.16
C LYS A 220 30.88 -18.98 4.92
N ILE A 221 31.34 -19.00 3.68
CA ILE A 221 32.64 -19.56 3.30
C ILE A 221 33.57 -18.38 3.01
N GLY A 222 34.38 -18.04 4.01
CA GLY A 222 35.19 -16.83 4.00
C GLY A 222 34.32 -15.56 3.88
N LYS A 223 34.88 -14.51 3.26
CA LYS A 223 34.17 -13.24 3.02
C LYS A 223 33.36 -13.23 1.72
N LYS A 224 33.65 -14.17 0.82
CA LYS A 224 33.22 -14.13 -0.59
C LYS A 224 31.99 -14.96 -0.91
N TYR A 225 31.71 -16.02 -0.15
CA TYR A 225 30.61 -16.92 -0.48
C TYR A 225 29.66 -17.15 0.70
N ILE A 226 28.37 -17.31 0.39
CA ILE A 226 27.32 -17.59 1.36
C ILE A 226 26.45 -18.71 0.81
N ILE A 227 26.14 -19.68 1.66
CA ILE A 227 25.08 -20.64 1.41
C ILE A 227 23.83 -20.12 2.10
N SER A 228 22.80 -19.84 1.33
CA SER A 228 21.53 -19.30 1.83
C SER A 228 20.37 -20.18 1.40
N ARG A 229 19.42 -20.37 2.33
CA ARG A 229 18.16 -21.02 2.04
C ARG A 229 17.13 -19.97 1.64
N PHE A 230 16.48 -20.17 0.51
CA PHE A 230 15.33 -19.38 0.07
C PHE A 230 14.06 -20.22 0.25
N LYS A 231 13.05 -19.66 0.92
CA LYS A 231 11.72 -20.25 1.08
C LYS A 231 10.71 -19.38 0.32
N LYS A 232 9.96 -19.97 -0.61
CA LYS A 232 8.86 -19.28 -1.31
C LYS A 232 7.77 -18.97 -0.29
N GLU A 233 7.47 -17.69 -0.08
CA GLU A 233 6.40 -17.24 0.83
C GLU A 233 5.18 -16.73 0.06
N ARG A 234 5.34 -16.41 -1.24
CA ARG A 234 4.27 -15.87 -2.09
C ARG A 234 4.25 -16.63 -3.40
N ASP A 235 3.06 -16.91 -3.91
CA ASP A 235 2.91 -17.61 -5.16
C ASP A 235 2.96 -16.63 -6.33
N ARG A 236 4.18 -16.22 -6.69
CA ARG A 236 4.44 -15.40 -7.87
C ARG A 236 5.42 -16.14 -8.77
N ASP A 237 5.16 -16.13 -10.07
CA ASP A 237 6.03 -16.72 -11.09
C ASP A 237 7.20 -15.80 -11.44
N ASN A 238 7.95 -15.39 -10.42
CA ASN A 238 9.20 -14.67 -10.62
C ASN A 238 10.33 -15.22 -9.74
N ASN A 239 11.53 -15.28 -10.33
CA ASN A 239 12.77 -15.65 -9.63
C ASN A 239 13.33 -14.45 -8.84
N ASP A 240 12.46 -13.74 -8.10
CA ASP A 240 12.81 -12.54 -7.32
C ASP A 240 13.45 -12.92 -5.99
N TYR A 241 14.68 -13.43 -6.07
CA TYR A 241 15.48 -13.79 -4.91
C TYR A 241 16.00 -12.52 -4.20
N PRO A 242 15.77 -12.34 -2.89
CA PRO A 242 16.32 -11.19 -2.15
C PRO A 242 17.84 -11.33 -1.94
N ILE A 243 18.60 -10.94 -2.95
CA ILE A 243 20.06 -10.78 -2.91
C ILE A 243 20.45 -9.30 -3.01
N ASN A 244 21.61 -8.95 -2.47
CA ASN A 244 22.12 -7.58 -2.56
C ASN A 244 22.64 -7.28 -3.98
N GLN A 245 22.79 -6.00 -4.31
CA GLN A 245 23.30 -5.57 -5.63
C GLN A 245 24.73 -6.08 -5.93
N ASP A 246 25.54 -6.26 -4.88
CA ASP A 246 26.90 -6.79 -4.94
C ASP A 246 26.98 -8.32 -4.87
N GLU A 247 25.84 -9.01 -4.85
CA GLU A 247 25.73 -10.45 -4.76
C GLU A 247 25.26 -11.07 -6.09
N GLU A 248 25.63 -12.32 -6.32
CA GLU A 248 25.23 -13.12 -7.48
C GLU A 248 24.98 -14.56 -7.04
N ILE A 249 23.85 -15.15 -7.45
CA ILE A 249 23.59 -16.59 -7.26
C ILE A 249 24.37 -17.34 -8.33
N ILE A 250 25.39 -18.08 -7.94
CA ILE A 250 26.25 -18.84 -8.87
C ILE A 250 25.87 -20.32 -8.96
N PHE A 251 25.11 -20.83 -8.00
CA PHE A 251 24.57 -22.18 -8.02
C PHE A 251 23.30 -22.23 -7.16
N ASN A 252 22.31 -23.03 -7.57
CA ASN A 252 21.15 -23.32 -6.75
C ASN A 252 20.72 -24.78 -6.87
N ILE A 253 20.15 -25.31 -5.79
CA ILE A 253 19.56 -26.65 -5.74
C ILE A 253 18.18 -26.58 -5.07
N LYS A 254 17.16 -27.06 -5.78
CA LYS A 254 15.79 -27.16 -5.27
C LYS A 254 15.69 -28.36 -4.33
N ILE A 255 15.20 -28.15 -3.12
CA ILE A 255 15.01 -29.19 -2.09
C ILE A 255 13.55 -29.61 -2.00
N SER A 256 12.63 -28.67 -2.23
CA SER A 256 11.19 -28.91 -2.31
C SER A 256 10.55 -27.87 -3.23
N GLU A 257 9.24 -27.99 -3.48
CA GLU A 257 8.49 -27.02 -4.28
C GLU A 257 8.69 -25.57 -3.80
N ASN A 258 8.75 -25.37 -2.49
CA ASN A 258 8.87 -24.06 -1.86
C ASN A 258 10.25 -23.76 -1.26
N ARG A 259 11.28 -24.61 -1.44
CA ARG A 259 12.61 -24.37 -0.85
C ARG A 259 13.73 -24.70 -1.82
N LEU A 260 14.71 -23.81 -1.86
CA LEU A 260 15.98 -24.03 -2.53
C LEU A 260 17.14 -23.52 -1.67
N PHE A 261 18.32 -24.07 -1.91
CA PHE A 261 19.57 -23.54 -1.41
C PHE A 261 20.34 -22.90 -2.55
N CYS A 262 20.88 -21.72 -2.31
CA CYS A 262 21.74 -21.01 -3.26
C CYS A 262 23.14 -20.86 -2.67
N LEU A 263 24.15 -21.05 -3.51
CA LEU A 263 25.48 -20.52 -3.30
C LEU A 263 25.53 -19.12 -3.91
N ILE A 264 25.76 -18.13 -3.06
CA ILE A 264 25.84 -16.72 -3.41
C ILE A 264 27.31 -16.31 -3.35
N LYS A 265 27.77 -15.62 -4.39
CA LYS A 265 29.09 -15.00 -4.47
C LYS A 265 28.95 -13.49 -4.30
N ARG A 266 29.76 -12.90 -3.43
CA ARG A 266 29.94 -11.45 -3.32
C ARG A 266 30.98 -10.99 -4.33
N LYS A 267 30.68 -9.87 -5.00
CA LYS A 267 31.54 -9.26 -6.02
C LYS A 267 32.75 -8.55 -5.39
N LYS A 268 32.77 -8.34 -4.07
CA LYS A 268 33.87 -7.77 -3.28
C LYS A 268 34.48 -8.79 -2.34
#